data_AF-A0A844YHJ9-F1
#
_entry.id   AF-A0A844YHJ9-F1
#
_cell.length_a   1.000
_cell.length_b   1.000
_cell.length_c   1.000
_cell.angle_alpha   90.00
_cell.angle_beta   90.00
_cell.angle_gamma   90.00
#
_symmetry.space_group_name_H-M   'P 1'
#
loop_
_entity.id
_entity.type
_entity.pdbx_description
1 polymer ?
#
loop_
_entity_poly.entity_id
_entity_poly.type
_entity_poly.pdbx_seq_one_letter_code
_entity_poly.pdbx_strand_id
1 'polypeptide(L)'
;MNKTIATVLAASCLAFAAPVAAQDDPYPMEAGEYVEVTGIEVDDGAGLKYAQWLAGEWRANSDFAVSQGWLNSYELLVNMYPRKGEPDIYIIRRFPAFIDNAEGDRRNKIMMARYKRSEEKLQSESADRASYRSVGNEMLLRKMEWKD
;
A
#
# COMPACT_ATOMS: atom_id res chain seq x y z
N MET A 1 6.91 23.99 -70.29
CA MET A 1 7.25 25.42 -70.25
C MET A 1 6.75 26.01 -68.94
N ASN A 2 7.69 26.29 -68.02
CA ASN A 2 7.71 27.37 -67.01
C ASN A 2 6.45 27.59 -66.13
N LYS A 3 6.45 27.66 -64.80
CA LYS A 3 7.49 27.82 -63.76
C LYS A 3 6.83 27.49 -62.40
N THR A 4 7.64 26.94 -61.50
CA THR A 4 7.51 26.90 -60.04
C THR A 4 7.38 28.31 -59.40
N ILE A 5 7.05 28.33 -58.09
CA ILE A 5 7.04 29.44 -57.08
C ILE A 5 5.60 29.92 -56.75
N ALA A 6 5.06 29.93 -55.52
CA ALA A 6 5.60 30.00 -54.15
C ALA A 6 4.77 29.11 -53.20
N THR A 7 5.34 28.20 -52.43
CA THR A 7 6.04 28.38 -51.14
C THR A 7 5.15 28.89 -49.99
N VAL A 8 4.71 27.90 -49.18
CA VAL A 8 4.72 27.86 -47.70
C VAL A 8 4.37 29.14 -46.93
N LEU A 9 3.21 29.16 -46.27
CA LEU A 9 3.08 29.65 -44.88
C LEU A 9 1.68 29.36 -44.31
N ALA A 10 1.55 28.34 -43.47
CA ALA A 10 0.64 28.27 -42.31
C ALA A 10 0.74 26.89 -41.62
N ALA A 11 1.95 26.32 -41.54
CA ALA A 11 2.25 25.21 -40.64
C ALA A 11 3.00 25.80 -39.43
N SER A 12 2.28 26.48 -38.53
CA SER A 12 2.92 27.11 -37.35
C SER A 12 2.05 27.29 -36.11
N CYS A 13 0.88 26.62 -36.01
CA CYS A 13 0.09 26.66 -34.76
C CYS A 13 0.25 25.41 -33.87
N LEU A 14 1.22 24.53 -34.12
CA LEU A 14 1.48 23.33 -33.30
C LEU A 14 2.71 23.43 -32.38
N ALA A 15 3.42 24.56 -32.38
CA ALA A 15 4.46 24.80 -31.39
C ALA A 15 3.82 25.47 -30.16
N PHE A 16 4.05 24.90 -28.97
CA PHE A 16 3.61 25.34 -27.62
C PHE A 16 2.54 24.51 -26.91
N ALA A 17 2.30 23.27 -27.30
CA ALA A 17 2.07 22.24 -26.27
C ALA A 17 3.43 21.87 -25.65
N ALA A 18 4.07 22.84 -24.98
CA ALA A 18 5.16 22.51 -24.08
C ALA A 18 4.57 21.55 -23.02
N PRO A 19 5.27 20.48 -22.64
CA PRO A 19 4.85 19.77 -21.43
C PRO A 19 4.79 20.83 -20.34
N VAL A 20 3.72 20.83 -19.55
CA VAL A 20 3.72 21.49 -18.24
C VAL A 20 4.77 20.74 -17.42
N ALA A 21 6.03 21.04 -17.67
CA ALA A 21 7.09 20.80 -16.73
C ALA A 21 6.69 21.60 -15.51
N ALA A 22 6.54 20.91 -14.38
CA ALA A 22 6.29 21.46 -13.06
C ALA A 22 7.02 22.81 -12.93
N GLN A 23 6.29 23.91 -13.03
CA GLN A 23 6.81 25.24 -12.77
C GLN A 23 7.18 25.27 -11.29
N ASP A 24 8.49 25.33 -11.00
CA ASP A 24 9.11 25.66 -9.72
C ASP A 24 8.20 25.43 -8.50
N ASP A 25 7.82 24.18 -8.22
CA ASP A 25 7.11 23.88 -6.98
C ASP A 25 8.11 24.09 -5.83
N PRO A 26 7.96 25.17 -5.03
CA PRO A 26 8.94 25.55 -4.01
C PRO A 26 8.88 24.59 -2.81
N TYR A 27 7.94 23.65 -2.79
CA TYR A 27 7.83 22.68 -1.72
C TYR A 27 9.06 21.77 -1.73
N PRO A 28 9.81 21.67 -0.61
CA PRO A 28 11.10 20.98 -0.57
C PRO A 28 10.96 19.44 -0.49
N MET A 29 9.73 18.93 -0.55
CA MET A 29 9.44 17.50 -0.45
C MET A 29 8.53 17.04 -1.58
N GLU A 30 8.57 15.75 -1.87
CA GLU A 30 7.65 15.08 -2.78
C GLU A 30 7.07 13.81 -2.13
N ALA A 31 5.96 13.33 -2.71
CA ALA A 31 5.16 12.28 -2.11
C ALA A 31 5.69 10.89 -2.50
N GLY A 32 6.36 10.20 -1.57
CA GLY A 32 6.87 8.84 -1.70
C GLY A 32 5.79 7.77 -1.52
N GLU A 33 6.11 6.61 -0.94
CA GLU A 33 5.13 5.52 -0.75
C GLU A 33 4.00 5.83 0.25
N TYR A 34 2.90 5.09 0.16
CA TYR A 34 1.88 5.05 1.21
C TYR A 34 2.32 4.15 2.36
N VAL A 35 1.96 4.52 3.59
CA VAL A 35 2.25 3.75 4.81
C VAL A 35 0.95 3.55 5.57
N GLU A 36 0.46 2.30 5.59
CA GLU A 36 -0.65 1.86 6.41
C GLU A 36 -0.12 1.38 7.76
N VAL A 37 -0.68 1.90 8.85
CA VAL A 37 -0.37 1.50 10.22
C VAL A 37 -1.64 0.99 10.89
N THR A 38 -1.63 -0.26 11.33
CA THR A 38 -2.73 -0.89 12.06
C THR A 38 -2.28 -1.20 13.48
N GLY A 39 -2.95 -0.60 14.46
CA GLY A 39 -2.75 -0.90 15.88
C GLY A 39 -3.51 -2.16 16.28
N ILE A 40 -2.84 -3.04 17.03
CA ILE A 40 -3.41 -4.26 17.60
C ILE A 40 -3.23 -4.23 19.12
N GLU A 41 -4.33 -4.44 19.84
CA GLU A 41 -4.31 -4.78 21.26
C GLU A 41 -4.50 -6.29 21.38
N VAL A 42 -3.68 -6.94 22.20
CA VAL A 42 -3.69 -8.39 22.38
C VAL A 42 -4.20 -8.70 23.77
N ASP A 43 -5.18 -9.60 23.86
CA ASP A 43 -5.74 -9.97 25.16
C ASP A 43 -4.67 -10.60 26.06
N ASP A 44 -4.81 -10.42 27.38
CA ASP A 44 -3.85 -10.94 28.34
C ASP A 44 -3.66 -12.46 28.19
N GLY A 45 -2.40 -12.91 28.22
CA GLY A 45 -2.01 -14.30 27.97
C GLY A 45 -2.05 -14.76 26.50
N ALA A 46 -2.56 -13.95 25.55
CA ALA A 46 -2.66 -14.34 24.14
C ALA A 46 -1.43 -13.96 23.28
N GLY A 47 -0.43 -13.28 23.85
CA GLY A 47 0.75 -12.78 23.14
C GLY A 47 1.45 -13.83 22.27
N LEU A 48 1.76 -15.01 22.81
CA LEU A 48 2.41 -16.08 22.05
C LEU A 48 1.53 -16.59 20.90
N LYS A 49 0.23 -16.75 21.15
CA LYS A 49 -0.74 -17.24 20.15
C LYS A 49 -0.82 -16.27 18.96
N TYR A 50 -0.91 -14.97 19.23
CA TYR A 50 -0.96 -13.97 18.16
C TYR A 50 0.38 -13.86 17.42
N ALA A 51 1.51 -13.90 18.14
CA ALA A 51 2.84 -13.88 17.54
C ALA A 51 3.08 -15.08 16.61
N GLN A 52 2.62 -16.29 16.98
CA GLN A 52 2.71 -17.47 16.11
C GLN A 52 1.87 -17.32 14.84
N TRP A 53 0.66 -16.77 14.94
CA TRP A 53 -0.14 -16.47 13.74
C TRP A 53 0.53 -15.43 12.85
N LEU A 54 1.10 -14.37 13.44
CA LEU A 54 1.87 -13.36 12.71
C LEU A 54 3.06 -13.98 11.96
N ALA A 55 3.83 -14.83 12.64
CA ALA A 55 5.01 -15.50 12.06
C ALA A 55 4.67 -16.53 10.98
N GLY A 56 3.46 -17.11 11.04
CA GLY A 56 2.99 -18.08 10.07
C GLY A 56 2.28 -17.42 8.89
N GLU A 57 0.95 -17.48 8.90
CA GLU A 57 0.13 -17.12 7.75
C GLU A 57 0.26 -15.64 7.36
N TRP A 58 0.25 -14.74 8.34
CA TRP A 58 0.33 -13.30 8.05
C TRP A 58 1.64 -12.94 7.35
N ARG A 59 2.79 -13.39 7.89
CA ARG A 59 4.10 -13.16 7.28
C ARG A 59 4.18 -13.76 5.88
N ALA A 60 3.73 -15.00 5.71
CA ALA A 60 3.73 -15.66 4.40
C ALA A 60 2.92 -14.89 3.35
N ASN A 61 1.80 -14.28 3.74
CA ASN A 61 0.99 -13.43 2.86
C ASN A 61 1.70 -12.11 2.54
N SER A 62 2.34 -11.48 3.54
CA SER A 62 3.08 -10.23 3.36
C SER A 62 4.32 -10.43 2.47
N ASP A 63 5.08 -11.51 2.66
CA ASP A 63 6.22 -11.88 1.81
C ASP A 63 5.79 -12.10 0.36
N PHE A 64 4.65 -12.78 0.16
CA PHE A 64 4.10 -12.95 -1.17
C PHE A 64 3.71 -11.61 -1.80
N ALA A 65 3.02 -10.74 -1.06
CA ALA A 65 2.65 -9.41 -1.55
C ALA A 65 3.87 -8.55 -1.93
N VAL A 66 4.98 -8.65 -1.18
CA VAL A 66 6.26 -8.02 -1.56
C VAL A 66 6.80 -8.62 -2.85
N SER A 67 6.80 -9.96 -2.99
CA SER A 67 7.27 -10.63 -4.22
C SER A 67 6.46 -10.26 -5.47
N GLN A 68 5.21 -9.84 -5.30
CA GLN A 68 4.34 -9.39 -6.38
C GLN A 68 4.45 -7.88 -6.66
N GLY A 69 5.24 -7.13 -5.87
CA GLY A 69 5.32 -5.68 -5.93
C GLY A 69 4.05 -4.96 -5.44
N TRP A 70 3.19 -5.65 -4.71
CA TRP A 70 1.97 -5.06 -4.13
C TRP A 70 2.27 -4.27 -2.87
N LEU A 71 3.26 -4.73 -2.12
CA LEU A 71 3.89 -4.02 -1.01
C LEU A 71 5.34 -3.73 -1.41
N ASN A 72 5.84 -2.55 -1.01
CA ASN A 72 7.26 -2.26 -1.02
C ASN A 72 7.94 -2.99 0.15
N SER A 73 7.33 -2.95 1.35
CA SER A 73 7.80 -3.65 2.54
C SER A 73 6.71 -3.73 3.61
N TYR A 74 7.02 -4.45 4.69
CA TYR A 74 6.20 -4.53 5.89
C TYR A 74 7.07 -4.70 7.13
N GLU A 75 6.58 -4.28 8.28
CA GLU A 75 7.26 -4.42 9.57
C GLU A 75 6.26 -4.55 10.72
N LEU A 76 6.76 -5.04 11.85
CA LEU A 76 6.03 -5.14 13.11
C LEU A 76 6.79 -4.34 14.16
N LEU A 77 6.11 -3.42 14.83
CA LEU A 77 6.65 -2.69 15.98
C LEU A 77 5.89 -3.10 17.23
N VAL A 78 6.58 -3.47 18.30
CA VAL A 78 5.97 -3.76 19.60
C VAL A 78 6.08 -2.51 20.47
N ASN A 79 4.96 -2.10 21.05
CA ASN A 79 4.94 -1.05 22.06
C ASN A 79 5.51 -1.62 23.36
N MET A 80 6.73 -1.22 23.72
CA MET A 80 7.40 -1.71 24.92
C MET A 80 6.87 -1.07 26.21
N TYR A 81 6.08 0.00 26.10
CA TYR A 81 5.53 0.75 27.23
C TYR A 81 4.08 1.22 26.94
N PRO A 82 3.13 0.30 26.68
CA PRO A 82 1.79 0.67 26.29
C PRO A 82 1.04 1.32 27.45
N ARG A 83 0.37 2.44 27.17
CA ARG A 83 -0.59 3.04 28.09
C ARG A 83 -1.98 2.47 27.82
N LYS A 84 -2.90 2.64 28.79
CA LYS A 84 -4.28 2.20 28.62
C LYS A 84 -4.90 2.80 27.34
N GLY A 85 -5.38 1.94 26.46
CA GLY A 85 -5.96 2.32 25.17
C GLY A 85 -4.95 2.53 24.03
N GLU A 86 -3.66 2.31 24.29
CA GLU A 86 -2.65 2.24 23.22
C GLU A 86 -2.49 0.79 22.73
N PRO A 87 -2.25 0.58 21.43
CA PRO A 87 -1.91 -0.74 20.90
C PRO A 87 -0.63 -1.34 21.50
N ASP A 88 -0.61 -2.66 21.64
CA ASP A 88 0.58 -3.43 22.00
C ASP A 88 1.49 -3.66 20.78
N ILE A 89 0.90 -3.77 19.58
CA ILE A 89 1.61 -4.03 18.33
C ILE A 89 1.12 -3.07 17.26
N TYR A 90 2.04 -2.51 16.50
CA TYR A 90 1.76 -1.81 15.25
C TYR A 90 2.21 -2.66 14.07
N ILE A 91 1.27 -2.94 13.18
CA ILE A 91 1.53 -3.57 11.89
C ILE A 91 1.70 -2.44 10.88
N ILE A 92 2.84 -2.41 10.18
CA ILE A 92 3.11 -1.42 9.15
C ILE A 92 3.19 -2.11 7.80
N ARG A 93 2.48 -1.57 6.80
CA ARG A 93 2.54 -1.97 5.40
C ARG A 93 2.82 -0.77 4.54
N ARG A 94 3.80 -0.90 3.64
CA ARG A 94 4.20 0.17 2.74
C ARG A 94 3.89 -0.24 1.31
N PHE A 95 3.23 0.62 0.54
CA PHE A 95 2.80 0.28 -0.81
C PHE A 95 2.90 1.47 -1.77
N PRO A 96 3.16 1.21 -3.07
CA PRO A 96 3.51 2.27 -4.00
C PRO A 96 2.30 3.14 -4.39
N ALA A 97 1.15 2.51 -4.63
CA ALA A 97 -0.06 3.18 -5.10
C ALA A 97 -1.33 2.39 -4.76
N PHE A 98 -2.46 3.08 -4.72
CA PHE A 98 -3.77 2.45 -4.75
C PHE A 98 -4.03 1.77 -6.10
N ILE A 99 -4.81 0.71 -6.06
CA ILE A 99 -5.20 -0.07 -7.24
C ILE A 99 -6.61 0.29 -7.68
N ASP A 100 -6.88 0.09 -8.97
CA ASP A 100 -8.25 0.11 -9.46
C ASP A 100 -8.98 -1.22 -9.17
N ASN A 101 -10.26 -1.26 -9.51
CA ASN A 101 -11.10 -2.44 -9.29
C ASN A 101 -10.62 -3.66 -10.09
N ALA A 102 -10.11 -3.47 -11.31
CA ALA A 102 -9.69 -4.56 -12.18
C ALA A 102 -8.45 -5.27 -11.63
N GLU A 103 -7.48 -4.49 -11.14
CA GLU A 103 -6.31 -5.00 -10.43
C GLU A 103 -6.73 -5.61 -9.07
N GLY A 104 -7.69 -5.01 -8.36
CA GLY A 104 -8.28 -5.59 -7.15
C GLY A 104 -8.82 -7.00 -7.37
N ASP A 105 -9.65 -7.18 -8.40
CA ASP A 105 -10.21 -8.48 -8.78
C ASP A 105 -9.11 -9.49 -9.16
N ARG A 106 -8.09 -9.04 -9.89
CA ARG A 106 -6.95 -9.89 -10.26
C ARG A 106 -6.19 -10.36 -9.03
N ARG A 107 -5.86 -9.46 -8.11
CA ARG A 107 -5.17 -9.80 -6.85
C ARG A 107 -6.00 -10.73 -5.99
N ASN A 108 -7.30 -10.49 -5.88
CA ASN A 108 -8.20 -11.36 -5.12
C ASN A 108 -8.21 -12.80 -5.68
N LYS A 109 -8.34 -12.98 -7.00
CA LYS A 109 -8.28 -14.31 -7.64
C LYS A 109 -6.98 -15.05 -7.34
N ILE A 110 -5.85 -14.34 -7.40
CA ILE A 110 -4.53 -14.91 -7.08
C ILE A 110 -4.48 -15.34 -5.60
N MET A 111 -4.95 -14.49 -4.69
CA MET A 111 -4.95 -14.79 -3.26
C MET A 111 -5.89 -15.95 -2.92
N MET A 112 -7.09 -16.00 -3.48
CA MET A 112 -8.04 -17.10 -3.28
C MET A 112 -7.48 -18.43 -3.82
N ALA A 113 -6.86 -18.41 -5.00
CA ALA A 113 -6.17 -19.58 -5.54
C ALA A 113 -5.00 -20.03 -4.65
N ARG A 114 -4.31 -19.10 -4.00
CA ARG A 114 -3.22 -19.38 -3.06
C ARG A 114 -3.73 -19.93 -1.72
N TYR A 115 -4.80 -19.37 -1.17
CA TYR A 115 -5.38 -19.80 0.10
C TYR A 115 -5.93 -21.22 0.03
N LYS A 116 -6.50 -21.61 -1.12
CA LYS A 116 -7.15 -22.93 -1.29
C LYS A 116 -8.18 -23.22 -0.19
N ARG A 117 -8.83 -22.18 0.30
CA ARG A 117 -9.87 -22.19 1.34
C ARG A 117 -11.11 -21.46 0.81
N SER A 118 -12.28 -21.78 1.33
CA SER A 118 -13.49 -21.00 1.04
C SER A 118 -13.46 -19.66 1.75
N GLU A 119 -14.25 -18.70 1.25
CA GLU A 119 -14.41 -17.40 1.90
C GLU A 119 -15.00 -17.55 3.31
N GLU A 120 -15.94 -18.47 3.53
CA GLU A 120 -16.50 -18.69 4.88
C GLU A 120 -15.42 -19.15 5.86
N LYS A 121 -14.47 -19.99 5.41
CA LYS A 121 -13.38 -20.44 6.26
C LYS A 121 -12.44 -19.29 6.62
N LEU A 122 -12.11 -18.43 5.66
CA LEU A 122 -11.26 -17.25 5.90
C LEU A 122 -11.94 -16.26 6.87
N GLN A 123 -13.25 -16.06 6.73
CA GLN A 123 -14.03 -15.23 7.66
C GLN A 123 -14.07 -15.83 9.06
N SER A 124 -14.32 -17.13 9.19
CA SER A 124 -14.28 -17.84 10.47
C SER A 124 -12.90 -17.73 11.13
N GLU A 125 -11.81 -17.93 10.39
CA GLU A 125 -10.45 -17.76 10.92
C GLU A 125 -10.17 -16.33 11.37
N SER A 126 -10.75 -15.33 10.71
CA SER A 126 -10.68 -13.93 11.15
C SER A 126 -11.47 -13.69 12.43
N ALA A 127 -12.68 -14.24 12.53
CA ALA A 127 -13.53 -14.16 13.72
C ALA A 127 -12.86 -14.84 14.92
N ASP A 128 -12.21 -15.99 14.71
CA ASP A 128 -11.45 -16.70 15.75
C ASP A 128 -10.31 -15.81 16.30
N ARG A 129 -9.72 -14.94 15.47
CA ARG A 129 -8.71 -13.98 15.95
C ARG A 129 -9.29 -12.86 16.79
N ALA A 130 -10.50 -12.41 16.47
CA ALA A 130 -11.18 -11.38 17.25
C ALA A 130 -11.48 -11.84 18.70
N SER A 131 -11.37 -13.14 18.99
CA SER A 131 -11.52 -13.68 20.34
C SER A 131 -10.29 -13.47 21.25
N TYR A 132 -9.17 -12.97 20.71
CA TYR A 132 -7.92 -12.83 21.48
C TYR A 132 -7.06 -11.63 21.07
N ARG A 133 -7.58 -10.78 20.17
CA ARG A 133 -6.98 -9.50 19.79
C ARG A 133 -8.06 -8.55 19.28
N SER A 134 -7.90 -7.27 19.59
CA SER A 134 -8.71 -6.20 18.99
C SER A 134 -7.90 -5.47 17.91
N VAL A 135 -8.57 -5.02 16.86
CA VAL A 135 -7.99 -4.07 15.90
C VAL A 135 -8.35 -2.69 16.42
N GLY A 136 -7.33 -1.92 16.79
CA GLY A 136 -7.46 -0.58 17.31
C GLY A 136 -7.33 0.47 16.21
N ASN A 137 -6.59 1.54 16.51
CA ASN A 137 -6.44 2.67 15.60
C ASN A 137 -5.77 2.28 14.27
N GLU A 138 -6.28 2.82 13.18
CA GLU A 138 -5.71 2.68 11.83
C GLU A 138 -5.30 4.07 11.31
N MET A 139 -4.13 4.13 10.67
CA MET A 139 -3.64 5.35 10.02
C MET A 139 -3.17 5.04 8.62
N LEU A 140 -3.60 5.85 7.67
CA LEU A 140 -3.01 5.90 6.34
C LEU A 140 -2.16 7.17 6.23
N LEU A 141 -0.86 6.99 6.07
CA LEU A 141 0.12 8.06 5.95
C LEU A 141 0.72 8.05 4.54
N ARG A 142 1.30 9.19 4.15
CA ARG A 142 2.13 9.32 2.95
C ARG A 142 3.55 9.65 3.40
N LYS A 143 4.53 8.87 2.95
CA LYS A 143 5.95 9.20 3.16
C LYS A 143 6.25 10.44 2.34
N MET A 144 6.89 11.43 2.97
CA MET A 144 7.44 12.59 2.27
C MET A 144 8.94 12.39 2.10
N GLU A 145 9.44 12.66 0.91
CA GLU A 145 10.85 12.53 0.53
C GLU A 145 11.38 13.91 0.19
N TRP A 146 12.63 14.21 0.52
CA TRP A 146 13.24 15.49 0.19
C TRP A 146 13.54 15.54 -1.31
N LYS A 147 13.28 16.70 -1.94
CA LYS A 147 13.79 16.98 -3.29
C LYS A 147 15.28 17.30 -3.15
N ASP A 148 16.13 16.61 -3.91
CA ASP A 148 17.57 16.87 -4.00
C ASP A 148 17.88 18.20 -4.71
#